data_AF-A0A7Y2ADC3-F1
#
_entry.id   AF-A0A7Y2ADC3-F1
#
_cell.length_a   1.000
_cell.length_b   1.000
_cell.length_c   1.000
_cell.angle_alpha   90.00
_cell.angle_beta   90.00
_cell.angle_gamma   90.00
#
_symmetry.space_group_name_H-M   'P 1'
#
loop_
_entity.id
_entity.type
_entity.pdbx_description
1 polymer ?
#
loop_
_entity_poly.entity_id
_entity_poly.type
_entity_poly.pdbx_seq_one_letter_code
_entity_poly.pdbx_strand_id
1 'polypeptide(L)'
;MSRGAKKEIRDTPNYDRNVHAMAGVITAFFPELKYNKREYHLLKDFLSTFWKGVPLIDDALDRLKLSQEDNFRADFLLNFDRMIEAKTKNEYIQIANLFAARYDVILNNREEQKEQLECLYKCTILFKKLDLLPAIRIFSEKMIEVSNEKREASTASEIISILEKENRAISFVFDAFLRTFRSLDADSDRFARMSEFLFLGEQVRNVFDDMVDARSDKKRGEISLPLDYRYYSTMTAHWVNNLYLMTKRFGTRLPIIFSVILREYCGNIWMNRNKRLALES
;
A
#
# COMPACT_ATOMS: atom_id res chain seq x y z
N MET A 1 29.54 -6.34 -40.46
CA MET A 1 28.69 -7.34 -39.80
C MET A 1 29.09 -7.45 -38.34
N SER A 2 28.38 -6.79 -37.44
CA SER A 2 28.53 -6.94 -35.99
C SER A 2 27.16 -7.28 -35.41
N ARG A 3 27.00 -8.54 -35.00
CA ARG A 3 25.81 -9.03 -34.29
C ARG A 3 25.88 -8.55 -32.86
N GLY A 4 25.32 -7.36 -32.59
CA GLY A 4 25.03 -6.92 -31.23
C GLY A 4 23.79 -7.64 -30.73
N ALA A 5 23.97 -8.71 -29.95
CA ALA A 5 22.88 -9.31 -29.19
C ALA A 5 22.32 -8.25 -28.23
N LYS A 6 21.15 -7.70 -28.55
CA LYS A 6 20.34 -6.96 -27.57
C LYS A 6 19.99 -7.94 -26.47
N LYS A 7 20.68 -7.80 -25.34
CA LYS A 7 20.35 -8.50 -24.10
C LYS A 7 18.98 -7.97 -23.68
N GLU A 8 17.93 -8.74 -23.91
CA GLU A 8 16.62 -8.47 -23.32
C GLU A 8 16.80 -8.48 -21.81
N ILE A 9 16.77 -7.29 -21.22
CA ILE A 9 16.64 -7.14 -19.77
C ILE A 9 15.18 -7.49 -19.45
N ARG A 10 14.92 -8.77 -19.17
CA ARG A 10 13.69 -9.20 -18.49
C ARG A 10 13.81 -8.81 -17.02
N ASP A 11 13.45 -7.57 -16.71
CA ASP A 11 13.29 -7.07 -15.35
C ASP A 11 11.80 -7.01 -15.01
N THR A 12 11.22 -8.15 -14.65
CA THR A 12 9.99 -8.16 -13.85
C THR A 12 10.37 -7.66 -12.45
N PRO A 13 9.69 -6.64 -11.87
CA PRO A 13 9.97 -6.25 -10.49
C PRO A 13 9.75 -7.49 -9.61
N ASN A 14 10.78 -7.88 -8.85
CA ASN A 14 10.74 -9.12 -8.10
C ASN A 14 9.98 -8.90 -6.78
N TYR A 15 8.68 -8.64 -6.90
CA TYR A 15 7.75 -8.36 -5.80
C TYR A 15 7.78 -9.45 -4.71
N ASP A 16 8.09 -10.69 -5.07
CA ASP A 16 8.16 -11.79 -4.12
C ASP A 16 9.30 -11.63 -3.11
N ARG A 17 10.46 -11.04 -3.49
CA ARG A 17 11.57 -10.81 -2.56
C ARG A 17 11.26 -9.81 -1.44
N ASN A 18 10.43 -8.82 -1.73
CA ASN A 18 10.07 -7.74 -0.80
C ASN A 18 9.09 -8.24 0.27
N VAL A 19 8.04 -8.94 -0.15
CA VAL A 19 7.09 -9.59 0.77
C VAL A 19 7.80 -10.57 1.71
N HIS A 20 8.80 -11.30 1.20
CA HIS A 20 9.64 -12.19 1.99
C HIS A 20 10.47 -11.45 3.06
N ALA A 21 10.95 -10.25 2.75
CA ALA A 21 11.71 -9.43 3.68
C ALA A 21 10.80 -8.82 4.75
N MET A 22 9.61 -8.29 4.43
CA MET A 22 8.71 -7.76 5.47
C MET A 22 8.16 -8.85 6.42
N ALA A 23 7.74 -10.01 5.91
CA ALA A 23 7.34 -11.14 6.75
C ALA A 23 8.53 -11.68 7.58
N GLY A 24 9.73 -11.72 6.99
CA GLY A 24 10.96 -12.07 7.70
C GLY A 24 11.33 -11.06 8.78
N VAL A 25 11.01 -9.79 8.58
CA VAL A 25 11.28 -8.68 9.51
C VAL A 25 10.32 -8.70 10.69
N ILE A 26 9.03 -8.95 10.45
CA ILE A 26 8.08 -9.17 11.54
C ILE A 26 8.52 -10.39 12.36
N THR A 27 8.95 -11.47 11.70
CA THR A 27 9.46 -12.67 12.39
C THR A 27 10.77 -12.39 13.15
N ALA A 28 11.64 -11.52 12.63
CA ALA A 28 12.91 -11.15 13.26
C ALA A 28 12.75 -10.17 14.44
N PHE A 29 11.76 -9.28 14.39
CA PHE A 29 11.48 -8.32 15.46
C PHE A 29 10.60 -8.87 16.57
N PHE A 30 9.86 -9.93 16.27
CA PHE A 30 9.03 -10.62 17.24
C PHE A 30 9.35 -12.12 17.26
N PRO A 31 10.58 -12.53 17.59
CA PRO A 31 10.93 -13.95 17.70
C PRO A 31 10.10 -14.68 18.78
N GLU A 32 9.53 -13.94 19.73
CA GLU A 32 8.58 -14.43 20.73
C GLU A 32 7.22 -14.83 20.14
N LEU A 33 6.89 -14.34 18.93
CA LEU A 33 5.78 -14.86 18.16
C LEU A 33 6.19 -16.23 17.64
N LYS A 34 5.91 -17.25 18.46
CA LYS A 34 5.88 -18.65 18.06
C LYS A 34 4.76 -18.84 17.04
N TYR A 35 4.89 -18.24 15.86
CA TYR A 35 4.01 -18.51 14.75
C TYR A 35 4.10 -19.99 14.46
N ASN A 36 2.94 -20.65 14.38
CA ASN A 36 2.96 -21.92 13.69
C ASN A 36 3.22 -21.65 12.19
N LYS A 37 3.75 -22.65 11.47
CA LYS A 37 4.10 -22.53 10.05
C LYS A 37 2.93 -21.98 9.21
N ARG A 38 1.68 -22.27 9.59
CA ARG A 38 0.47 -21.81 8.91
C ARG A 38 0.23 -20.30 9.10
N GLU A 39 0.44 -19.76 10.30
CA GLU A 39 0.30 -18.32 10.59
C GLU A 39 1.37 -17.49 9.86
N TYR A 40 2.60 -17.99 9.80
CA TYR A 40 3.66 -17.36 9.00
C TYR A 40 3.28 -17.29 7.51
N HIS A 41 2.76 -18.39 6.96
CA HIS A 41 2.30 -18.40 5.57
C HIS A 41 1.10 -17.48 5.35
N LEU A 42 0.16 -17.40 6.31
CA LEU A 42 -0.97 -16.45 6.24
C LEU A 42 -0.49 -15.00 6.26
N LEU A 43 0.47 -14.65 7.14
CA LEU A 43 1.08 -13.31 7.17
C LEU A 43 1.73 -12.98 5.84
N LYS A 44 2.52 -13.90 5.31
CA LYS A 44 3.19 -13.73 4.02
C LYS A 44 2.17 -13.55 2.89
N ASP A 45 1.15 -14.39 2.82
CA ASP A 45 0.13 -14.33 1.78
C ASP A 45 -0.69 -13.04 1.88
N PHE A 46 -1.05 -12.62 3.10
CA PHE A 46 -1.74 -11.36 3.34
C PHE A 46 -0.90 -10.16 2.87
N LEU A 47 0.35 -10.04 3.33
CA LEU A 47 1.22 -8.93 2.94
C LEU A 47 1.53 -8.93 1.44
N SER A 48 1.71 -10.11 0.84
CA SER A 48 1.91 -10.23 -0.62
C SER A 48 0.74 -9.69 -1.38
N THR A 49 -0.46 -10.04 -0.94
CA THR A 49 -1.65 -9.85 -1.76
C THR A 49 -2.29 -8.48 -1.49
N PHE A 50 -2.28 -8.01 -0.24
CA PHE A 50 -2.79 -6.69 0.15
C PHE A 50 -1.98 -5.58 -0.53
N TRP A 51 -0.66 -5.61 -0.42
CA TRP A 51 0.20 -4.58 -1.02
C TRP A 51 0.35 -4.66 -2.54
N LYS A 52 0.10 -5.83 -3.16
CA LYS A 52 -0.01 -5.93 -4.63
C LYS A 52 -1.35 -5.39 -5.15
N GLY A 53 -2.40 -5.38 -4.31
CA GLY A 53 -3.75 -4.94 -4.69
C GLY A 53 -4.01 -3.45 -4.52
N VAL A 54 -3.44 -2.83 -3.49
CA VAL A 54 -3.60 -1.40 -3.18
C VAL A 54 -3.24 -0.45 -4.35
N PRO A 55 -2.15 -0.68 -5.11
CA PRO A 55 -1.76 0.23 -6.20
C PRO A 55 -2.81 0.41 -7.31
N LEU A 56 -3.75 -0.54 -7.47
CA LEU A 56 -4.80 -0.42 -8.48
C LEU A 56 -5.90 0.57 -8.10
N ILE A 57 -6.23 0.65 -6.81
CA ILE A 57 -7.18 1.64 -6.30
C ILE A 57 -6.52 3.01 -6.27
N ASP A 58 -5.25 3.04 -5.88
CA ASP A 58 -4.43 4.25 -5.84
C ASP A 58 -4.26 4.89 -7.23
N ASP A 59 -3.81 4.11 -8.23
CA ASP A 59 -3.71 4.55 -9.63
C ASP A 59 -5.06 5.03 -10.21
N ALA A 60 -6.17 4.45 -9.73
CA ALA A 60 -7.50 4.86 -10.15
C ALA A 60 -7.84 6.22 -9.57
N LEU A 61 -7.64 6.42 -8.27
CA LEU A 61 -7.91 7.67 -7.56
C LEU A 61 -7.08 8.84 -8.11
N ASP A 62 -5.80 8.61 -8.40
CA ASP A 62 -4.91 9.61 -9.00
C ASP A 62 -5.48 10.22 -10.30
N ARG A 63 -6.21 9.43 -11.08
CA ARG A 63 -6.70 9.85 -12.41
C ARG A 63 -8.03 10.58 -12.38
N LEU A 64 -8.74 10.56 -11.25
CA LEU A 64 -10.07 11.15 -11.16
C LEU A 64 -10.00 12.64 -10.94
N LYS A 65 -11.04 13.35 -11.36
CA LYS A 65 -11.34 14.71 -10.87
C LYS A 65 -12.15 14.62 -9.57
N LEU A 66 -12.07 15.65 -8.73
CA LEU A 66 -12.86 15.75 -7.48
C LEU A 66 -14.36 15.41 -7.68
N SER A 67 -14.99 15.95 -8.72
CA SER A 67 -16.42 15.68 -9.02
C SER A 67 -16.71 14.24 -9.47
N GLN A 68 -15.70 13.47 -9.83
CA GLN A 68 -15.82 12.06 -10.21
C GLN A 68 -15.55 11.13 -9.02
N GLU A 69 -14.90 11.60 -7.94
CA GLU A 69 -14.55 10.79 -6.76
C GLU A 69 -15.78 10.43 -5.92
N ASP A 70 -16.75 11.33 -5.78
CA ASP A 70 -18.02 11.02 -5.11
C ASP A 70 -18.79 9.90 -5.83
N ASN A 71 -18.81 9.97 -7.16
CA ASN A 71 -19.40 8.92 -8.00
C ASN A 71 -18.58 7.64 -7.93
N PHE A 72 -17.25 7.75 -7.90
CA PHE A 72 -16.32 6.64 -7.74
C PHE A 72 -16.55 5.91 -6.43
N ARG A 73 -16.76 6.62 -5.32
CA ARG A 73 -17.05 5.99 -4.03
C ARG A 73 -18.30 5.14 -4.08
N ALA A 74 -19.40 5.70 -4.59
CA ALA A 74 -20.66 4.97 -4.70
C ALA A 74 -20.53 3.74 -5.62
N ASP A 75 -19.87 3.92 -6.77
CA ASP A 75 -19.64 2.82 -7.72
C ASP A 75 -18.69 1.78 -7.17
N PHE A 76 -17.63 2.19 -6.46
CA PHE A 76 -16.66 1.29 -5.85
C PHE A 76 -17.36 0.39 -4.85
N LEU A 77 -18.18 0.95 -3.96
CA LEU A 77 -18.92 0.17 -2.96
C LEU A 77 -19.88 -0.83 -3.60
N LEU A 78 -20.60 -0.40 -4.65
CA LEU A 78 -21.50 -1.27 -5.40
C LEU A 78 -20.74 -2.41 -6.10
N ASN A 79 -19.62 -2.10 -6.75
CA ASN A 79 -18.83 -3.11 -7.45
C ASN A 79 -18.04 -4.00 -6.49
N PHE A 80 -17.63 -3.49 -5.33
CA PHE A 80 -16.97 -4.26 -4.27
C PHE A 80 -17.89 -5.37 -3.74
N ASP A 81 -19.15 -5.06 -3.46
CA ASP A 81 -20.13 -6.07 -3.03
C ASP A 81 -20.32 -7.14 -4.12
N ARG A 82 -20.46 -6.72 -5.38
CA ARG A 82 -20.56 -7.64 -6.52
C ARG A 82 -19.30 -8.50 -6.70
N MET A 83 -18.12 -7.94 -6.50
CA MET A 83 -16.84 -8.66 -6.55
C MET A 83 -16.75 -9.71 -5.42
N ILE A 84 -17.24 -9.40 -4.21
CA ILE A 84 -17.30 -10.34 -3.09
C ILE A 84 -18.26 -11.52 -3.35
N GLU A 85 -19.36 -11.22 -4.04
CA GLU A 85 -20.41 -12.19 -4.39
C GLU A 85 -20.06 -13.04 -5.61
N ALA A 86 -19.05 -12.63 -6.40
CA ALA A 86 -18.62 -13.36 -7.58
C ALA A 86 -18.29 -14.82 -7.25
N LYS A 87 -18.91 -15.74 -7.99
CA LYS A 87 -18.77 -17.19 -7.80
C LYS A 87 -17.55 -17.74 -8.52
N THR A 88 -17.06 -17.00 -9.52
CA THR A 88 -15.90 -17.39 -10.32
C THR A 88 -14.90 -16.26 -10.46
N LYS A 89 -13.63 -16.63 -10.69
CA LYS A 89 -12.56 -15.70 -11.04
C LYS A 89 -12.91 -14.87 -12.28
N ASN A 90 -13.53 -15.48 -13.29
CA ASN A 90 -13.88 -14.78 -14.53
C ASN A 90 -14.95 -13.71 -14.27
N GLU A 91 -15.96 -14.01 -13.47
CA GLU A 91 -16.98 -13.06 -13.05
C GLU A 91 -16.37 -11.89 -12.25
N TYR A 92 -15.48 -12.18 -11.30
CA TYR A 92 -14.74 -11.16 -10.56
C TYR A 92 -13.97 -10.23 -11.50
N ILE A 93 -13.19 -10.80 -12.42
CA ILE A 93 -12.38 -10.06 -13.39
C ILE A 93 -13.27 -9.20 -14.29
N GLN A 94 -14.43 -9.69 -14.71
CA GLN A 94 -15.37 -8.91 -15.51
C GLN A 94 -15.90 -7.69 -14.75
N ILE A 95 -16.30 -7.88 -13.48
CA ILE A 95 -16.79 -6.78 -12.64
C ILE A 95 -15.67 -5.74 -12.41
N ALA A 96 -14.47 -6.20 -12.04
CA ALA A 96 -13.31 -5.34 -11.83
C ALA A 96 -12.95 -4.54 -13.09
N ASN A 97 -12.98 -5.18 -14.27
CA ASN A 97 -12.72 -4.51 -15.54
C ASN A 97 -13.80 -3.50 -15.94
N LEU A 98 -15.07 -3.80 -15.67
CA LEU A 98 -16.16 -2.86 -15.94
C LEU A 98 -16.04 -1.62 -15.06
N PHE A 99 -15.74 -1.81 -13.78
CA PHE A 99 -15.46 -0.72 -12.85
C PHE A 99 -14.27 0.11 -13.32
N ALA A 100 -13.14 -0.53 -13.62
CA ALA A 100 -11.92 0.14 -14.01
C ALA A 100 -12.06 0.88 -15.36
N ALA A 101 -12.73 0.26 -16.34
CA ALA A 101 -13.00 0.88 -17.64
C ALA A 101 -13.88 2.14 -17.53
N ARG A 102 -14.81 2.20 -16.55
CA ARG A 102 -15.62 3.40 -16.30
C ARG A 102 -14.78 4.61 -15.87
N TYR A 103 -13.61 4.36 -15.31
CA TYR A 103 -12.69 5.37 -14.78
C TYR A 103 -11.39 5.46 -15.58
N ASP A 104 -11.39 4.96 -16.83
CA ASP A 104 -10.23 4.95 -17.73
C ASP A 104 -8.98 4.26 -17.14
N VAL A 105 -9.22 3.29 -16.24
CA VAL A 105 -8.23 2.39 -15.68
C VAL A 105 -8.31 1.08 -16.46
N ILE A 106 -7.44 0.90 -17.45
CA ILE A 106 -7.44 -0.31 -18.28
C ILE A 106 -6.65 -1.41 -17.55
N LEU A 107 -7.32 -2.48 -17.13
CA LEU A 107 -6.71 -3.60 -16.37
C LEU A 107 -6.38 -4.87 -17.19
N ASN A 108 -6.73 -4.91 -18.47
CA ASN A 108 -6.64 -6.13 -19.29
C ASN A 108 -5.56 -6.15 -20.37
N ASN A 109 -4.76 -5.09 -20.51
CA ASN A 109 -3.89 -4.93 -21.69
C ASN A 109 -2.43 -5.35 -21.46
N ARG A 110 -2.02 -5.72 -20.24
CA ARG A 110 -0.64 -6.13 -19.92
C ARG A 110 -0.61 -7.35 -19.00
N GLU A 111 0.38 -8.22 -19.20
CA GLU A 111 0.60 -9.45 -18.40
C GLU A 111 0.66 -9.15 -16.89
N GLU A 112 1.29 -8.04 -16.53
CA GLU A 112 1.35 -7.50 -15.17
C GLU A 112 -0.03 -7.16 -14.58
N GLN A 113 -0.94 -6.58 -15.37
CA GLN A 113 -2.28 -6.22 -14.89
C GLN A 113 -3.17 -7.45 -14.71
N LYS A 114 -2.97 -8.49 -15.54
CA LYS A 114 -3.59 -9.79 -15.33
C LYS A 114 -3.13 -10.39 -14.01
N GLU A 115 -1.83 -10.39 -13.73
CA GLU A 115 -1.31 -10.85 -12.44
C GLU A 115 -1.88 -10.06 -11.25
N GLN A 116 -2.01 -8.74 -11.37
CA GLN A 116 -2.63 -7.90 -10.34
C GLN A 116 -4.11 -8.24 -10.10
N LEU A 117 -4.89 -8.43 -11.17
CA LEU A 117 -6.29 -8.87 -11.07
C LEU A 117 -6.42 -10.26 -10.43
N GLU A 118 -5.50 -11.16 -10.74
CA GLU A 118 -5.42 -12.47 -10.08
C GLU A 118 -5.08 -12.36 -8.60
N CYS A 119 -4.18 -11.44 -8.25
CA CYS A 119 -3.85 -11.14 -6.86
C CYS A 119 -5.06 -10.55 -6.14
N LEU A 120 -5.74 -9.56 -6.71
CA LEU A 120 -6.96 -8.96 -6.14
C LEU A 120 -8.06 -10.01 -5.88
N TYR A 121 -8.28 -10.93 -6.82
CA TYR A 121 -9.23 -12.02 -6.64
C TYR A 121 -8.82 -12.92 -5.46
N LYS A 122 -7.54 -13.36 -5.40
CA LYS A 122 -7.02 -14.15 -4.29
C LYS A 122 -7.14 -13.40 -2.95
N CYS A 123 -6.92 -12.09 -2.95
CA CYS A 123 -7.09 -11.20 -1.81
C CYS A 123 -8.52 -11.23 -1.29
N THR A 124 -9.49 -11.03 -2.18
CA THR A 124 -10.92 -11.03 -1.83
C THR A 124 -11.34 -12.37 -1.24
N ILE A 125 -10.87 -13.49 -1.81
CA ILE A 125 -11.12 -14.83 -1.26
C ILE A 125 -10.47 -15.01 0.12
N LEU A 126 -9.24 -14.54 0.31
CA LEU A 126 -8.55 -14.58 1.59
C LEU A 126 -9.31 -13.77 2.65
N PHE A 127 -9.69 -12.53 2.33
CA PHE A 127 -10.44 -11.66 3.24
C PHE A 127 -11.80 -12.22 3.59
N LYS A 128 -12.51 -12.82 2.62
CA LYS A 128 -13.77 -13.53 2.88
C LYS A 128 -13.57 -14.70 3.84
N LYS A 129 -12.52 -15.50 3.64
CA LYS A 129 -12.20 -16.65 4.49
C LYS A 129 -11.82 -16.24 5.92
N LEU A 130 -11.22 -15.07 6.07
CA LEU A 130 -10.77 -14.52 7.34
C LEU A 130 -11.77 -13.56 7.98
N ASP A 131 -12.95 -13.37 7.39
CA ASP A 131 -13.98 -12.41 7.82
C ASP A 131 -13.48 -10.95 7.92
N LEU A 132 -12.62 -10.55 6.98
CA LEU A 132 -11.98 -9.22 6.92
C LEU A 132 -12.66 -8.25 5.95
N LEU A 133 -13.72 -8.68 5.26
CA LEU A 133 -14.41 -7.84 4.27
C LEU A 133 -14.94 -6.51 4.85
N PRO A 134 -15.50 -6.47 6.08
CA PRO A 134 -15.89 -5.20 6.70
C PRO A 134 -14.71 -4.25 6.90
N ALA A 135 -13.55 -4.78 7.31
CA ALA A 135 -12.34 -3.98 7.53
C ALA A 135 -11.80 -3.40 6.23
N ILE A 136 -11.79 -4.19 5.16
CA ILE A 136 -11.37 -3.75 3.83
C ILE A 136 -12.33 -2.70 3.28
N ARG A 137 -13.65 -2.84 3.48
CA ARG A 137 -14.62 -1.83 3.05
C ARG A 137 -14.34 -0.47 3.72
N ILE A 138 -14.20 -0.46 5.05
CA ILE A 138 -13.90 0.76 5.81
C ILE A 138 -12.58 1.38 5.34
N PHE A 139 -11.55 0.55 5.16
CA PHE A 139 -10.27 1.01 4.63
C PHE A 139 -10.42 1.67 3.26
N SER A 140 -11.07 1.01 2.30
CA SER A 140 -11.24 1.56 0.96
C SER A 140 -12.05 2.85 0.93
N GLU A 141 -13.12 2.97 1.72
CA GLU A 141 -13.85 4.24 1.86
C GLU A 141 -12.96 5.35 2.40
N LYS A 142 -12.13 5.03 3.40
CA LYS A 142 -11.25 6.00 4.02
C LYS A 142 -10.12 6.43 3.09
N MET A 143 -9.62 5.55 2.23
CA MET A 143 -8.63 5.90 1.21
C MET A 143 -9.17 6.91 0.20
N ILE A 144 -10.45 6.79 -0.18
CA ILE A 144 -11.10 7.76 -1.07
C ILE A 144 -11.22 9.11 -0.37
N GLU A 145 -11.70 9.14 0.88
CA GLU A 145 -11.80 10.38 1.68
C GLU A 145 -10.44 11.06 1.85
N VAL A 146 -9.40 10.30 2.20
CA VAL A 146 -8.02 10.76 2.35
C VAL A 146 -7.51 11.35 1.04
N SER A 147 -7.75 10.69 -0.10
CA SER A 147 -7.34 11.19 -1.40
C SER A 147 -7.93 12.59 -1.66
N ASN A 148 -9.23 12.78 -1.43
CA ASN A 148 -9.89 14.08 -1.60
C ASN A 148 -9.28 15.15 -0.69
N GLU A 149 -9.12 14.85 0.60
CA GLU A 149 -8.54 15.78 1.58
C GLU A 149 -7.09 16.19 1.20
N LYS A 150 -6.27 15.26 0.67
CA LYS A 150 -4.89 15.57 0.24
C LYS A 150 -4.84 16.61 -0.87
N ARG A 151 -5.81 16.59 -1.79
CA ARG A 151 -5.88 17.55 -2.90
C ARG A 151 -6.19 18.96 -2.43
N GLU A 152 -7.02 19.07 -1.40
CA GLU A 152 -7.44 20.35 -0.80
C GLU A 152 -6.44 20.90 0.22
N ALA A 153 -5.46 20.08 0.63
CA ALA A 153 -4.47 20.47 1.63
C ALA A 153 -3.64 21.68 1.17
N SER A 154 -3.51 22.64 2.08
CA SER A 154 -2.82 23.91 1.89
C SER A 154 -1.56 24.04 2.75
N THR A 155 -1.34 23.10 3.68
CA THR A 155 -0.13 23.04 4.51
C THR A 155 0.43 21.63 4.65
N ALA A 156 1.73 21.52 4.96
CA ALA A 156 2.36 20.24 5.30
C ALA A 156 1.76 19.60 6.55
N SER A 157 1.29 20.40 7.51
CA SER A 157 0.64 19.90 8.72
C SER A 157 -0.70 19.24 8.44
N GLU A 158 -1.47 19.79 7.48
CA GLU A 158 -2.70 19.15 7.00
C GLU A 158 -2.39 17.82 6.31
N ILE A 159 -1.40 17.79 5.40
CA ILE A 159 -0.95 16.55 4.77
C ILE A 159 -0.58 15.49 5.82
N ILE A 160 0.21 15.85 6.84
CA ILE A 160 0.54 14.93 7.93
C ILE A 160 -0.71 14.41 8.64
N SER A 161 -1.66 15.29 8.98
CA SER A 161 -2.92 14.87 9.61
C SER A 161 -3.73 13.94 8.73
N ILE A 162 -3.69 14.12 7.42
CA ILE A 162 -4.39 13.29 6.44
C ILE A 162 -3.71 11.92 6.32
N LEU A 163 -2.38 11.88 6.23
CA LEU A 163 -1.59 10.64 6.28
C LEU A 163 -1.83 9.88 7.59
N GLU A 164 -1.98 10.57 8.73
CA GLU A 164 -2.35 9.92 10.00
C GLU A 164 -3.73 9.23 9.95
N LYS A 165 -4.71 9.82 9.24
CA LYS A 165 -6.02 9.17 9.01
C LYS A 165 -5.86 7.92 8.14
N GLU A 166 -5.05 8.01 7.08
CA GLU A 166 -4.69 6.88 6.20
C GLU A 166 -4.07 5.73 7.00
N ASN A 167 -3.05 6.05 7.82
CA ASN A 167 -2.35 5.11 8.67
C ASN A 167 -3.28 4.39 9.65
N ARG A 168 -4.25 5.11 10.24
CA ARG A 168 -5.26 4.50 11.12
C ARG A 168 -6.16 3.52 10.39
N ALA A 169 -6.55 3.84 9.14
CA ALA A 169 -7.35 2.94 8.32
C ALA A 169 -6.58 1.66 7.98
N ILE A 170 -5.30 1.79 7.62
CA ILE A 170 -4.42 0.65 7.34
C ILE A 170 -4.22 -0.20 8.60
N SER A 171 -3.94 0.43 9.74
CA SER A 171 -3.80 -0.27 11.02
C SER A 171 -5.07 -0.99 11.45
N PHE A 172 -6.25 -0.45 11.14
CA PHE A 172 -7.50 -1.16 11.39
C PHE A 172 -7.57 -2.49 10.63
N VAL A 173 -7.11 -2.53 9.37
CA VAL A 173 -7.01 -3.78 8.60
C VAL A 173 -5.97 -4.71 9.19
N PHE A 174 -4.80 -4.20 9.57
CA PHE A 174 -3.77 -5.03 10.23
C PHE A 174 -4.28 -5.61 11.54
N ASP A 175 -4.93 -4.83 12.40
CA ASP A 175 -5.49 -5.32 13.67
C ASP A 175 -6.55 -6.39 13.44
N ALA A 176 -7.46 -6.18 12.49
CA ALA A 176 -8.45 -7.17 12.12
C ALA A 176 -7.78 -8.47 11.63
N PHE A 177 -6.75 -8.36 10.80
CA PHE A 177 -5.97 -9.51 10.32
C PHE A 177 -5.24 -10.22 11.46
N LEU A 178 -4.57 -9.50 12.36
CA LEU A 178 -3.83 -10.06 13.48
C LEU A 178 -4.75 -10.81 14.44
N ARG A 179 -5.99 -10.36 14.62
CA ARG A 179 -7.02 -11.06 15.43
C ARG A 179 -7.40 -12.43 14.86
N THR A 180 -7.05 -12.73 13.61
CA THR A 180 -7.26 -14.06 13.02
C THR A 180 -6.22 -15.09 13.52
N PHE A 181 -5.15 -14.64 14.16
CA PHE A 181 -4.06 -15.51 14.62
C PHE A 181 -4.44 -16.11 15.97
N ARG A 182 -4.56 -17.43 16.02
CA ARG A 182 -4.93 -18.13 17.27
C ARG A 182 -3.85 -18.04 18.33
N SER A 183 -2.60 -17.82 17.91
CA SER A 183 -1.46 -17.63 18.79
C SER A 183 -1.36 -16.23 19.40
N LEU A 184 -2.24 -15.30 19.02
CA LEU A 184 -2.29 -13.92 19.51
C LEU A 184 -3.61 -13.66 20.22
N ASP A 185 -3.52 -13.50 21.53
CA ASP A 185 -4.60 -12.92 22.31
C ASP A 185 -4.65 -11.40 22.05
N ALA A 186 -5.82 -10.90 21.66
CA ALA A 186 -6.01 -9.50 21.27
C ALA A 186 -5.80 -8.53 22.43
N ASP A 187 -5.96 -9.00 23.68
CA ASP A 187 -5.74 -8.20 24.88
C ASP A 187 -4.31 -8.33 25.42
N SER A 188 -3.44 -9.09 24.73
CA SER A 188 -2.05 -9.24 25.14
C SER A 188 -1.19 -8.03 24.79
N ASP A 189 -0.23 -7.71 25.66
CA ASP A 189 0.86 -6.76 25.38
C ASP A 189 1.56 -7.05 24.06
N ARG A 190 1.58 -8.32 23.64
CA ARG A 190 2.19 -8.76 22.40
C ARG A 190 1.41 -8.30 21.17
N PHE A 191 0.09 -8.41 21.20
CA PHE A 191 -0.78 -7.89 20.15
C PHE A 191 -0.62 -6.37 20.05
N ALA A 192 -0.67 -5.68 21.19
CA ALA A 192 -0.51 -4.23 21.25
C ALA A 192 0.83 -3.76 20.67
N ARG A 193 1.94 -4.42 21.03
CA ARG A 193 3.26 -4.09 20.50
C ARG A 193 3.38 -4.33 19.00
N MET A 194 2.77 -5.39 18.47
CA MET A 194 2.81 -5.68 17.03
C MET A 194 1.95 -4.70 16.23
N SER A 195 0.75 -4.38 16.72
CA SER A 195 -0.09 -3.32 16.16
C SER A 195 0.63 -1.98 16.12
N GLU A 196 1.27 -1.59 17.25
CA GLU A 196 2.06 -0.34 17.35
C GLU A 196 3.25 -0.34 16.36
N PHE A 197 3.93 -1.48 16.17
CA PHE A 197 5.03 -1.59 15.22
C PHE A 197 4.58 -1.43 13.77
N LEU A 198 3.49 -2.10 13.39
CA LEU A 198 2.93 -2.01 12.03
C LEU A 198 2.42 -0.59 11.75
N PHE A 199 1.74 0.03 12.72
CA PHE A 199 1.31 1.42 12.63
C PHE A 199 2.49 2.37 12.40
N LEU A 200 3.51 2.33 13.27
CA LEU A 200 4.65 3.24 13.13
C LEU A 200 5.48 2.98 11.87
N GLY A 201 5.63 1.72 11.47
CA GLY A 201 6.28 1.35 10.21
C GLY A 201 5.55 1.94 9.00
N GLU A 202 4.21 1.87 9.02
CA GLU A 202 3.36 2.45 8.00
C GLU A 202 3.43 3.99 7.98
N GLN A 203 3.45 4.64 9.15
CA GLN A 203 3.63 6.09 9.22
C GLN A 203 4.96 6.54 8.59
N VAL A 204 6.05 5.85 8.93
CA VAL A 204 7.39 6.14 8.36
C VAL A 204 7.37 5.96 6.84
N ARG A 205 6.67 4.94 6.34
CA ARG A 205 6.53 4.66 4.92
C ARG A 205 5.74 5.77 4.22
N ASN A 206 4.52 6.06 4.66
CA ASN A 206 3.61 6.96 3.96
C ASN A 206 4.13 8.41 3.93
N VAL A 207 4.77 8.87 4.99
CA VAL A 207 5.40 10.22 5.00
C VAL A 207 6.56 10.29 4.01
N PHE A 208 7.34 9.21 3.89
CA PHE A 208 8.44 9.16 2.93
C PHE A 208 7.95 9.09 1.49
N ASP A 209 6.96 8.25 1.23
CA ASP A 209 6.33 8.09 -0.08
C ASP A 209 5.76 9.42 -0.57
N ASP A 210 5.01 10.12 0.30
CA ASP A 210 4.43 11.42 0.02
C ASP A 210 5.51 12.49 -0.26
N MET A 211 6.64 12.47 0.46
CA MET A 211 7.78 13.36 0.14
C MET A 211 8.39 13.08 -1.24
N VAL A 212 8.41 11.83 -1.68
CA VAL A 212 8.97 11.39 -2.97
C VAL A 212 8.01 11.68 -4.12
N ASP A 213 6.71 11.55 -3.89
CA ASP A 213 5.69 11.68 -4.92
C ASP A 213 5.09 13.07 -5.04
N ALA A 214 5.16 13.90 -3.99
CA ALA A 214 4.63 15.27 -4.00
C ALA A 214 5.03 16.11 -5.23
N ARG A 215 6.27 15.97 -5.73
CA ARG A 215 6.69 16.67 -6.97
C ARG A 215 5.94 16.22 -8.21
N SER A 216 5.70 14.90 -8.34
CA SER A 216 4.88 14.34 -9.40
C SER A 216 3.46 14.86 -9.29
N ASP A 217 2.91 14.79 -8.09
CA ASP A 217 1.51 15.07 -7.83
C ASP A 217 1.21 16.54 -8.07
N LYS A 218 2.15 17.40 -7.67
CA LYS A 218 2.11 18.83 -8.01
C LYS A 218 2.20 19.08 -9.51
N LYS A 219 3.03 18.33 -10.25
CA LYS A 219 3.11 18.45 -11.72
C LYS A 219 1.82 17.97 -12.39
N ARG A 220 1.16 16.96 -11.82
CA ARG A 220 -0.14 16.42 -12.26
C ARG A 220 -1.32 17.32 -11.85
N GLY A 221 -1.11 18.27 -10.94
CA GLY A 221 -2.16 19.14 -10.42
C GLY A 221 -3.04 18.45 -9.36
N GLU A 222 -2.58 17.32 -8.83
CA GLU A 222 -3.25 16.55 -7.79
C GLU A 222 -3.14 17.26 -6.43
N ILE A 223 -2.05 18.00 -6.18
CA ILE A 223 -1.92 18.82 -4.96
C ILE A 223 -1.66 20.29 -5.31
N SER A 224 -2.37 21.20 -4.63
CA SER A 224 -2.16 22.65 -4.75
C SER A 224 -1.01 23.19 -3.89
N LEU A 225 -0.55 22.37 -2.93
CA LEU A 225 0.38 22.76 -1.88
C LEU A 225 1.71 23.33 -2.42
N PRO A 226 2.24 24.44 -1.84
CA PRO A 226 3.60 24.90 -2.11
C PRO A 226 4.64 23.91 -1.59
N LEU A 227 5.41 23.29 -2.49
CA LEU A 227 6.51 22.37 -2.14
C LEU A 227 7.81 23.14 -1.90
N ASP A 228 7.77 24.03 -0.90
CA ASP A 228 8.91 24.87 -0.53
C ASP A 228 9.75 24.23 0.60
N TYR A 229 10.74 24.97 1.11
CA TYR A 229 11.56 24.50 2.23
C TYR A 229 10.72 24.16 3.48
N ARG A 230 9.63 24.90 3.74
CA ARG A 230 8.77 24.69 4.90
C ARG A 230 8.03 23.35 4.78
N TYR A 231 7.57 23.00 3.58
CA TYR A 231 7.00 21.68 3.31
C TYR A 231 7.98 20.55 3.66
N TYR A 232 9.13 20.51 2.99
CA TYR A 232 10.06 19.39 3.14
C TYR A 232 10.67 19.32 4.54
N SER A 233 10.93 20.46 5.20
CA SER A 233 11.43 20.47 6.58
C SER A 233 10.41 19.93 7.58
N THR A 234 9.13 20.26 7.41
CA THR A 234 8.04 19.76 8.25
C THR A 234 7.86 18.25 8.07
N MET A 235 7.77 17.78 6.82
CA MET A 235 7.63 16.35 6.49
C MET A 235 8.85 15.54 7.00
N THR A 236 10.07 16.05 6.78
CA THR A 236 11.31 15.41 7.25
C THR A 236 11.36 15.34 8.77
N ALA A 237 10.98 16.41 9.47
CA ALA A 237 10.97 16.43 10.94
C ALA A 237 10.00 15.37 11.50
N HIS A 238 8.81 15.25 10.90
CA HIS A 238 7.84 14.23 11.28
C HIS A 238 8.35 12.80 10.98
N TRP A 239 8.94 12.59 9.80
CA TRP A 239 9.54 11.31 9.42
C TRP A 239 10.65 10.87 10.38
N VAL A 240 11.58 11.77 10.71
CA VAL A 240 12.69 11.52 11.65
C VAL A 240 12.15 11.23 13.06
N ASN A 241 11.11 11.94 13.49
CA ASN A 241 10.48 11.68 14.79
C ASN A 241 9.88 10.27 14.86
N ASN A 242 9.17 9.81 13.82
CA ASN A 242 8.58 8.47 13.79
C ASN A 242 9.66 7.38 13.77
N LEU A 243 10.74 7.59 13.02
CA LEU A 243 11.92 6.71 13.05
C LEU A 243 12.54 6.63 14.46
N TYR A 244 12.71 7.77 15.12
CA TYR A 244 13.22 7.84 16.49
C TYR A 244 12.31 7.07 17.47
N LEU A 245 10.99 7.26 17.36
CA LEU A 245 10.01 6.54 18.18
C LEU A 245 10.10 5.03 17.95
N MET A 246 10.17 4.57 16.70
CA MET A 246 10.35 3.15 16.39
C MET A 246 11.63 2.59 17.02
N THR A 247 12.77 3.28 16.86
CA THR A 247 14.04 2.87 17.46
C THR A 247 13.99 2.80 18.98
N LYS A 248 13.43 3.83 19.62
CA LYS A 248 13.30 3.90 21.08
C LYS A 248 12.38 2.81 21.62
N ARG A 249 11.25 2.56 20.96
CA ARG A 249 10.18 1.66 21.45
C ARG A 249 10.50 0.19 21.25
N PHE A 250 11.17 -0.15 20.15
CA PHE A 250 11.42 -1.53 19.76
C PHE A 250 12.90 -1.94 19.81
N GLY A 251 13.79 -1.05 20.26
CA GLY A 251 15.23 -1.34 20.36
C GLY A 251 15.89 -1.63 19.01
N THR A 252 15.27 -1.18 17.92
CA THR A 252 15.69 -1.49 16.55
C THR A 252 16.90 -0.65 16.14
N ARG A 253 17.87 -1.27 15.47
CA ARG A 253 18.94 -0.51 14.80
C ARG A 253 18.33 0.18 13.56
N LEU A 254 18.36 1.51 13.53
CA LEU A 254 17.95 2.37 12.40
C LEU A 254 18.30 1.81 11.00
N PRO A 255 19.51 1.27 10.76
CA PRO A 255 19.87 0.65 9.47
C PRO A 255 19.04 -0.55 9.04
N ILE A 256 18.41 -1.29 9.97
CA ILE A 256 17.53 -2.43 9.66
C ILE A 256 16.15 -1.92 9.23
N ILE A 257 15.62 -0.90 9.92
CA ILE A 257 14.39 -0.21 9.50
C ILE A 257 14.59 0.45 8.12
N PHE A 258 15.72 1.15 7.93
CA PHE A 258 16.11 1.74 6.65
C PHE A 258 16.28 0.70 5.54
N SER A 259 16.95 -0.42 5.79
CA SER A 259 17.25 -1.42 4.74
C SER A 259 16.06 -2.30 4.35
N VAL A 260 14.95 -2.22 5.07
CA VAL A 260 13.71 -2.95 4.77
C VAL A 260 12.68 -2.00 4.17
N ILE A 261 12.40 -0.88 4.83
CA ILE A 261 11.37 0.07 4.38
C ILE A 261 11.82 0.81 3.11
N LEU A 262 13.08 1.27 3.03
CA LEU A 262 13.56 2.01 1.85
C LEU A 262 14.11 1.10 0.74
N ARG A 263 14.65 -0.08 1.05
CA ARG A 263 15.23 -0.94 0.00
C ARG A 263 14.16 -1.61 -0.86
N GLU A 264 13.00 -1.92 -0.28
CA GLU A 264 11.85 -2.45 -1.02
C GLU A 264 11.13 -1.39 -1.86
N TYR A 265 11.02 -0.17 -1.33
CA TYR A 265 10.27 0.92 -1.97
C TYR A 265 11.16 1.83 -2.83
N CYS A 266 12.26 2.37 -2.33
CA CYS A 266 13.18 3.19 -3.13
C CYS A 266 13.87 2.35 -4.21
N GLY A 267 14.12 1.06 -3.99
CA GLY A 267 14.69 0.20 -5.03
C GLY A 267 13.78 0.09 -6.26
N ASN A 268 12.47 -0.11 -6.06
CA ASN A 268 11.53 -0.32 -7.15
C ASN A 268 10.92 0.97 -7.69
N ILE A 269 10.51 1.91 -6.84
CA ILE A 269 9.94 3.19 -7.27
C ILE A 269 11.01 4.03 -7.96
N TRP A 270 12.21 4.16 -7.38
CA TRP A 270 13.29 4.95 -7.99
C TRP A 270 13.81 4.31 -9.29
N MET A 271 13.92 2.97 -9.38
CA MET A 271 14.32 2.32 -10.64
C MET A 271 13.22 2.34 -11.71
N ASN A 272 11.94 2.13 -11.36
CA ASN A 272 10.84 2.17 -12.34
C ASN A 272 10.55 3.61 -12.80
N ARG A 273 10.72 4.60 -11.92
CA ARG A 273 10.53 6.03 -12.24
C ARG A 273 11.67 6.58 -13.09
N ASN A 274 12.93 6.20 -12.81
CA ASN A 274 14.04 6.51 -13.72
C ASN A 274 13.90 5.80 -15.07
N LYS A 275 13.34 4.58 -15.12
CA LYS A 275 13.01 3.91 -16.39
C LYS A 275 11.93 4.66 -17.18
N ARG A 276 10.84 5.14 -16.55
CA ARG A 276 9.82 5.96 -17.24
C ARG A 276 10.40 7.29 -17.72
N LEU A 277 11.13 8.01 -16.87
CA LEU A 277 11.75 9.28 -17.23
C LEU A 277 12.78 9.13 -18.36
N ALA A 278 13.51 8.00 -18.43
CA ALA A 278 14.44 7.69 -19.51
C ALA A 278 13.76 7.23 -20.81
N LEU A 279 12.47 6.85 -20.77
CA LEU A 279 11.67 6.53 -21.95
C LEU A 279 10.88 7.74 -22.47
N GLU A 280 10.70 8.76 -21.63
CA GLU A 280 10.04 10.04 -21.96
C GLU A 280 11.02 11.14 -22.40
N SER A 281 12.34 10.89 -22.31
CA SER A 281 13.44 11.76 -22.75
C SER A 281 14.10 11.26 -24.04
#